data_AF-A0A9W6YIX2-F1
#
_entry.id   AF-A0A9W6YIX2-F1
#
_cell.length_a   1.000
_cell.length_b   1.000
_cell.length_c   1.000
_cell.angle_alpha   90.00
_cell.angle_beta   90.00
_cell.angle_gamma   90.00
#
_symmetry.space_group_name_H-M   'P 1'
#
loop_
_entity.id
_entity.type
_entity.pdbx_description
1 polymer ?
#
loop_
_entity_poly.entity_id
_entity_poly.type
_entity_poly.pdbx_seq_one_letter_code
_entity_poly.pdbx_strand_id
1 'polypeptide(L)'
;MYERRHNNIYFKVSGDERNKSVPLSQQLRGQRLVYTTPEFLQMNAEMRDWVRMAERDKRLARIVLDEAHCVLEWGNTFRPSYLQLCQWKTQYFSELPVTLATASISDEDIARLAALLNLKLLPAVPTDEAIGNKMTKVQGRHGQLVLVQQVTDRKNLRMEVVRKTAQAAKWISNRVGKETTIVYCMTRKEAEDTCLELVRTGCRAGVYHGGIPQSPDSDGMGVGAISNGSSRVELEEVAAFCEMTAGCRKGLLYSHFGFAFDMSRCVRNCNCSDPLDAGTESWSDEEHDYRKLTDKIKMEEEDCIPRGTIEYQYQKVLAESKRLKLPNREALSRRLIRVQPASC
;
A
#
# COMPACT_ATOMS: atom_id res chain seq x y z
N MET A 1 -9.62 -35.28 -27.20
CA MET A 1 -10.40 -34.41 -26.31
C MET A 1 -9.55 -34.06 -25.10
N TYR A 2 -8.92 -32.88 -25.07
CA TYR A 2 -8.23 -32.37 -23.89
C TYR A 2 -9.23 -31.54 -23.07
N GLU A 3 -9.82 -32.15 -22.04
CA GLU A 3 -10.59 -31.41 -21.04
C GLU A 3 -9.64 -30.50 -20.25
N ARG A 4 -9.68 -29.20 -20.54
CA ARG A 4 -9.09 -28.16 -19.69
C ARG A 4 -9.89 -28.09 -18.38
N ARG A 5 -9.54 -28.95 -17.42
CA ARG A 5 -9.88 -28.71 -16.01
C ARG A 5 -9.26 -27.36 -15.66
N HIS A 6 -10.11 -26.37 -15.42
CA HIS A 6 -9.73 -25.10 -14.80
C HIS A 6 -9.34 -25.39 -13.36
N ASN A 7 -8.17 -26.02 -13.16
CA ASN A 7 -7.60 -26.18 -11.84
C ASN A 7 -7.21 -24.78 -11.38
N ASN A 8 -7.90 -24.27 -10.36
CA ASN A 8 -7.43 -23.12 -9.60
C ASN A 8 -5.94 -23.32 -9.31
N ILE A 9 -5.13 -22.38 -9.79
CA ILE A 9 -3.67 -22.47 -9.73
C ILE A 9 -3.20 -22.26 -8.29
N TYR A 10 -4.03 -21.64 -7.46
CA TYR A 10 -3.79 -21.31 -6.08
C TYR A 10 -5.02 -21.59 -5.19
N PHE A 11 -4.77 -21.78 -3.90
CA PHE A 11 -5.79 -21.91 -2.87
C PHE A 11 -5.47 -20.96 -1.72
N LYS A 12 -6.43 -20.12 -1.30
CA LYS A 12 -6.31 -19.24 -0.12
C LYS A 12 -6.94 -19.95 1.07
N VAL A 13 -6.18 -20.07 2.15
CA VAL A 13 -6.67 -20.64 3.41
C VAL A 13 -6.85 -19.48 4.40
N SER A 14 -8.09 -19.22 4.81
CA SER A 14 -8.44 -18.30 5.89
C SER A 14 -9.45 -18.95 6.84
N GLY A 15 -9.64 -18.34 8.01
CA GLY A 15 -10.59 -18.82 9.03
C GLY A 15 -12.04 -18.89 8.54
N ASP A 16 -12.42 -17.98 7.64
CA ASP A 16 -13.80 -17.77 7.20
C ASP A 16 -14.11 -18.38 5.82
N GLU A 17 -13.11 -18.54 4.94
CA GLU A 17 -13.33 -19.04 3.57
C GLU A 17 -13.29 -20.58 3.45
N ARG A 18 -12.97 -21.29 4.54
CA ARG A 18 -12.79 -22.76 4.48
C ARG A 18 -14.07 -23.54 4.76
N ASN A 19 -14.35 -24.54 3.92
CA ASN A 19 -15.34 -25.57 4.24
C ASN A 19 -14.83 -26.47 5.38
N LYS A 20 -15.29 -26.24 6.61
CA LYS A 20 -14.89 -27.01 7.81
C LYS A 20 -15.31 -28.50 7.76
N SER A 21 -16.21 -28.89 6.85
CA SER A 21 -16.62 -30.29 6.70
C SER A 21 -15.64 -31.16 5.91
N VAL A 22 -14.67 -30.57 5.22
CA VAL A 22 -13.68 -31.31 4.41
C VAL A 22 -12.27 -31.14 5.02
N PRO A 23 -11.51 -32.23 5.24
CA PRO A 23 -10.13 -32.14 5.73
C PRO A 23 -9.24 -31.28 4.84
N LEU A 24 -8.32 -30.53 5.45
CA LEU A 24 -7.47 -29.55 4.77
C LEU A 24 -6.58 -30.24 3.74
N SER A 25 -6.08 -31.43 4.10
CA SER A 25 -5.29 -32.28 3.23
C SER A 25 -6.00 -32.62 1.92
N GLN A 26 -7.31 -32.80 1.95
CA GLN A 26 -8.12 -33.08 0.76
C GLN A 26 -8.35 -31.80 -0.07
N GLN A 27 -8.61 -30.66 0.59
CA GLN A 27 -8.80 -29.38 -0.10
C GLN A 27 -7.52 -28.91 -0.80
N LEU A 28 -6.36 -29.14 -0.19
CA LEU A 28 -5.06 -28.74 -0.71
C LEU A 28 -4.46 -29.75 -1.70
N ARG A 29 -5.12 -30.89 -1.95
CA ARG A 29 -4.62 -31.91 -2.87
C ARG A 29 -4.58 -31.37 -4.30
N GLY A 30 -3.40 -31.46 -4.93
CA GLY A 30 -3.19 -31.02 -6.32
C GLY A 30 -3.01 -29.51 -6.49
N GLN A 31 -2.97 -28.74 -5.40
CA GLN A 31 -2.70 -27.30 -5.44
C GLN A 31 -1.21 -27.04 -5.66
N ARG A 32 -0.90 -26.04 -6.48
CA ARG A 32 0.49 -25.62 -6.79
C ARG A 32 0.95 -24.45 -5.92
N LEU A 33 0.01 -23.60 -5.51
CA LEU A 33 0.25 -22.44 -4.64
C LEU A 33 -0.78 -22.45 -3.51
N VAL A 34 -0.31 -22.22 -2.28
CA VAL A 34 -1.16 -22.14 -1.10
C VAL A 34 -0.86 -20.84 -0.37
N TYR A 35 -1.84 -19.96 -0.27
CA TYR A 35 -1.75 -18.69 0.46
C TYR A 35 -2.35 -18.87 1.85
N THR A 36 -1.65 -18.37 2.87
CA THR A 36 -2.10 -18.34 4.26
C THR A 36 -1.56 -17.10 4.94
N THR A 37 -2.21 -16.64 6.02
CA THR A 37 -1.61 -15.67 6.93
C THR A 37 -0.73 -16.38 7.95
N PRO A 38 0.31 -15.71 8.51
CA PRO A 38 1.14 -16.31 9.54
C PRO A 38 0.37 -16.58 10.84
N GLU A 39 -0.64 -15.77 11.17
CA GLU A 39 -1.52 -15.99 12.32
C GLU A 39 -2.32 -17.28 12.16
N PHE A 40 -2.89 -17.51 10.97
CA PHE A 40 -3.66 -18.72 10.71
C PHE A 40 -2.77 -19.98 10.85
N LEU A 41 -1.57 -19.95 10.30
CA LEU A 41 -0.60 -21.05 10.43
C LEU A 41 -0.23 -21.32 11.91
N GLN A 42 -0.10 -20.27 12.73
CA GLN A 42 0.22 -20.38 14.16
C GLN A 42 -0.95 -20.87 15.01
N MET A 43 -2.17 -20.46 14.68
CA MET A 43 -3.34 -20.81 15.47
C MET A 43 -3.95 -22.15 15.04
N ASN A 44 -3.77 -22.56 13.78
CA ASN A 44 -4.41 -23.75 13.22
C ASN A 44 -3.48 -24.99 13.23
N ALA A 45 -3.79 -25.96 14.09
CA ALA A 45 -3.02 -27.21 14.19
C ALA A 45 -3.05 -28.06 12.91
N GLU A 46 -4.22 -28.16 12.25
CA GLU A 46 -4.39 -28.94 11.02
C GLU A 46 -3.52 -28.40 9.88
N MET A 47 -3.37 -27.06 9.78
CA MET A 47 -2.46 -26.43 8.83
C MET A 47 -1.00 -26.77 9.13
N ARG A 48 -0.56 -26.70 10.39
CA ARG A 48 0.81 -27.06 10.77
C ARG A 48 1.12 -28.52 10.47
N ASP A 49 0.18 -29.42 10.76
CA ASP A 49 0.34 -30.85 10.51
C ASP A 49 0.37 -31.13 9.01
N TRP A 50 -0.46 -30.45 8.22
CA TRP A 50 -0.41 -30.54 6.76
C TRP A 50 0.94 -30.10 6.19
N VAL A 51 1.49 -28.96 6.64
CA VAL A 51 2.81 -28.47 6.18
C VAL A 51 3.90 -29.48 6.55
N ARG A 52 3.90 -30.00 7.78
CA ARG A 52 4.88 -31.02 8.22
C ARG A 52 4.79 -32.29 7.38
N MET A 53 3.58 -32.78 7.09
CA MET A 53 3.36 -33.94 6.23
C MET A 53 3.82 -33.66 4.80
N ALA A 54 3.49 -32.49 4.26
CA ALA A 54 3.88 -32.10 2.91
C ALA A 54 5.41 -32.02 2.76
N GLU A 55 6.12 -31.51 3.76
CA GLU A 55 7.58 -31.53 3.76
C GLU A 55 8.13 -32.95 3.86
N ARG A 56 7.61 -33.78 4.78
CA ARG A 56 8.04 -35.17 4.95
C ARG A 56 7.93 -35.95 3.64
N ASP A 57 6.87 -35.70 2.88
CA ASP A 57 6.63 -36.30 1.57
C ASP A 57 7.42 -35.63 0.42
N LYS A 58 8.24 -34.61 0.71
CA LYS A 58 8.97 -33.78 -0.27
C LYS A 58 8.06 -33.13 -1.32
N ARG A 59 6.85 -32.73 -0.90
CA ARG A 59 5.85 -32.06 -1.74
C ARG A 59 5.87 -30.54 -1.62
N LEU A 60 6.62 -29.97 -0.67
CA LEU A 60 6.87 -28.53 -0.61
C LEU A 60 8.09 -28.18 -1.44
N ALA A 61 7.93 -27.23 -2.35
CA ALA A 61 9.03 -26.76 -3.20
C ALA A 61 9.74 -25.54 -2.61
N ARG A 62 9.01 -24.67 -1.89
CA ARG A 62 9.48 -23.37 -1.41
C ARG A 62 8.49 -22.75 -0.42
N ILE A 63 9.00 -21.93 0.49
CA ILE A 63 8.21 -20.95 1.27
C ILE A 63 8.42 -19.55 0.67
N VAL A 64 7.35 -18.79 0.51
CA VAL A 64 7.40 -17.40 0.05
C VAL A 64 6.84 -16.52 1.17
N LEU A 65 7.66 -15.59 1.67
CA LEU A 65 7.24 -14.55 2.61
C LEU A 65 7.03 -13.27 1.82
N ASP A 66 5.76 -12.91 1.66
CA ASP A 66 5.35 -11.61 1.11
C ASP A 66 5.38 -10.55 2.22
N GLU A 67 5.70 -9.31 1.86
CA GLU A 67 5.97 -8.22 2.82
C GLU A 67 6.97 -8.62 3.91
N ALA A 68 8.08 -9.25 3.52
CA ALA A 68 9.07 -9.83 4.43
C ALA A 68 9.67 -8.81 5.41
N HIS A 69 9.57 -7.51 5.13
CA HIS A 69 9.97 -6.44 6.06
C HIS A 69 9.17 -6.47 7.38
N CYS A 70 7.96 -7.04 7.42
CA CYS A 70 7.14 -7.16 8.64
C CYS A 70 7.77 -8.02 9.75
N VAL A 71 8.82 -8.80 9.43
CA VAL A 71 9.58 -9.58 10.42
C VAL A 71 10.38 -8.69 11.37
N LEU A 72 10.82 -7.53 10.89
CA LEU A 72 11.75 -6.66 11.61
C LEU A 72 10.97 -5.68 12.50
N GLU A 73 11.42 -5.53 13.74
CA GLU A 73 10.76 -4.74 14.80
C GLU A 73 10.84 -3.21 14.60
N TRP A 74 10.78 -2.72 13.36
CA TRP A 74 10.92 -1.29 13.06
C TRP A 74 9.64 -0.77 12.44
N GLY A 75 8.97 0.12 13.18
CA GLY A 75 7.72 0.78 12.76
C GLY A 75 6.45 -0.01 13.08
N ASN A 76 5.31 0.57 12.72
CA ASN A 76 3.97 0.02 13.02
C ASN A 76 3.56 -1.18 12.14
N THR A 77 4.46 -1.67 11.28
CA THR A 77 4.25 -2.81 10.38
C THR A 77 4.83 -4.12 10.92
N PHE A 78 5.51 -4.09 12.07
CA PHE A 78 5.98 -5.29 12.74
C PHE A 78 4.81 -6.24 13.05
N ARG A 79 4.97 -7.50 12.67
CA ARG A 79 4.01 -8.56 12.97
C ARG A 79 4.73 -9.69 13.70
N PRO A 80 4.49 -9.91 15.01
CA PRO A 80 5.13 -10.99 15.77
C PRO A 80 4.95 -12.38 15.13
N SER A 81 3.83 -12.57 14.42
CA SER A 81 3.51 -13.77 13.68
C SER A 81 4.55 -14.06 12.56
N TYR A 82 5.10 -13.04 11.92
CA TYR A 82 6.18 -13.22 10.94
C TYR A 82 7.49 -13.71 11.58
N LEU A 83 7.86 -13.17 12.75
CA LEU A 83 9.07 -13.60 13.47
C LEU A 83 9.01 -15.08 13.87
N GLN A 84 7.88 -15.51 14.43
CA GLN A 84 7.65 -16.91 14.79
C GLN A 84 7.69 -17.84 13.57
N LEU A 85 7.21 -17.37 12.40
CA LEU A 85 7.30 -18.13 11.15
C LEU A 85 8.76 -18.34 10.72
N CYS A 86 9.62 -17.31 10.83
CA CYS A 86 11.06 -17.44 10.57
C CYS A 86 11.73 -18.45 11.51
N GLN A 87 11.40 -18.43 12.81
CA GLN A 87 11.88 -19.41 13.78
C GLN A 87 11.41 -20.83 13.46
N TRP A 88 10.14 -20.98 13.07
CA TRP A 88 9.58 -22.27 12.68
C TRP A 88 10.27 -22.83 11.42
N LYS A 89 10.56 -21.96 10.45
CA LYS A 89 11.33 -22.28 9.26
C LYS A 89 12.74 -22.77 9.61
N THR A 90 13.48 -22.04 10.43
CA THR A 90 14.86 -22.43 10.79
C THR A 90 14.90 -23.72 11.62
N GLN A 91 13.91 -23.95 12.49
CA GLN A 91 13.87 -25.13 13.35
C GLN A 91 13.46 -26.42 12.62
N TYR A 92 12.44 -26.37 11.75
CA TYR A 92 11.82 -27.60 11.20
C TYR A 92 12.01 -27.77 9.69
N PHE A 93 12.33 -26.69 8.97
CA PHE A 93 12.34 -26.68 7.51
C PHE A 93 13.63 -26.07 6.96
N SER A 94 14.78 -26.27 7.62
CA SER A 94 16.05 -25.60 7.28
C SER A 94 16.43 -25.76 5.80
N GLU A 95 16.21 -26.94 5.22
CA GLU A 95 16.55 -27.27 3.84
C GLU A 95 15.57 -26.72 2.78
N LEU A 96 14.35 -26.34 3.19
CA LEU A 96 13.34 -25.87 2.25
C LEU A 96 13.70 -24.46 1.75
N PRO A 97 13.75 -24.19 0.44
CA PRO A 97 14.06 -22.86 -0.06
C PRO A 97 13.06 -21.79 0.41
N VAL A 98 13.54 -20.57 0.65
CA VAL A 98 12.71 -19.42 0.98
C VAL A 98 12.88 -18.30 -0.05
N THR A 99 11.79 -17.60 -0.39
CA THR A 99 11.81 -16.32 -1.11
C THR A 99 11.23 -15.25 -0.20
N LEU A 100 11.93 -14.14 -0.09
CA LEU A 100 11.50 -12.96 0.65
C LEU A 100 11.17 -11.87 -0.38
N ALA A 101 9.92 -11.41 -0.40
CA ALA A 101 9.47 -10.33 -1.26
C ALA A 101 9.16 -9.08 -0.42
N THR A 102 9.68 -7.93 -0.84
CA THR A 102 9.41 -6.63 -0.21
C THR A 102 9.63 -5.52 -1.23
N ALA A 103 8.94 -4.39 -1.05
CA ALA A 103 9.07 -3.23 -1.93
C ALA A 103 10.20 -2.27 -1.50
N SER A 104 10.45 -2.13 -0.21
CA SER A 104 11.48 -1.24 0.34
C SER A 104 12.05 -1.84 1.62
N ILE A 105 13.37 -1.88 1.71
CA ILE A 105 14.10 -2.40 2.87
C ILE A 105 15.52 -1.81 2.86
N SER A 106 16.08 -1.53 4.03
CA SER A 106 17.46 -1.03 4.16
C SER A 106 18.47 -2.18 4.03
N ASP A 107 19.72 -1.86 3.69
CA ASP A 107 20.80 -2.87 3.64
C ASP A 107 21.05 -3.54 5.00
N GLU A 108 20.93 -2.77 6.08
CA GLU A 108 21.01 -3.28 7.46
C GLU A 108 19.90 -4.32 7.73
N ASP A 109 18.68 -4.01 7.30
CA ASP A 109 17.52 -4.87 7.48
C ASP A 109 17.61 -6.15 6.62
N ILE A 110 18.18 -6.08 5.41
CA ILE A 110 18.50 -7.27 4.61
C ILE A 110 19.47 -8.17 5.37
N ALA A 111 20.52 -7.61 5.98
CA ALA A 111 21.48 -8.37 6.77
C ALA A 111 20.80 -9.02 8.01
N ARG A 112 19.88 -8.31 8.66
CA ARG A 112 19.10 -8.84 9.79
C ARG A 112 18.17 -9.98 9.39
N LEU A 113 17.47 -9.86 8.26
CA LEU A 113 16.65 -10.96 7.71
C LEU A 113 17.50 -12.20 7.39
N ALA A 114 18.67 -11.99 6.78
CA ALA A 114 19.61 -13.07 6.48
C ALA A 114 20.04 -13.79 7.76
N ALA A 115 20.40 -13.04 8.80
CA ALA A 115 20.79 -13.59 10.09
C ALA A 115 19.64 -14.37 10.76
N LEU A 116 18.42 -13.83 10.78
CA LEU A 116 17.24 -14.49 11.36
C LEU A 116 16.91 -15.84 10.71
N LEU A 117 17.22 -15.98 9.42
CA LEU A 117 16.99 -17.21 8.66
C LEU A 117 18.22 -18.12 8.56
N ASN A 118 19.31 -17.79 9.27
CA ASN A 118 20.60 -18.48 9.18
C ASN A 118 21.14 -18.59 7.74
N LEU A 119 20.99 -17.51 6.97
CA LEU A 119 21.45 -17.43 5.58
C LEU A 119 22.67 -16.53 5.46
N LYS A 120 23.65 -16.96 4.66
CA LYS A 120 24.76 -16.13 4.23
C LYS A 120 24.31 -15.19 3.12
N LEU A 121 24.27 -13.89 3.38
CA LEU A 121 24.01 -12.88 2.36
C LEU A 121 25.13 -12.89 1.30
N LEU A 122 24.73 -13.00 0.04
CA LEU A 122 25.62 -12.82 -1.10
C LEU A 122 25.54 -11.38 -1.62
N PRO A 123 26.58 -10.88 -2.31
CA PRO A 123 26.53 -9.59 -2.98
C PRO A 123 25.31 -9.49 -3.90
N ALA A 124 24.70 -8.30 -3.96
CA ALA A 124 23.58 -8.03 -4.84
C ALA A 124 23.94 -8.39 -6.29
N VAL A 125 23.04 -9.08 -6.97
CA VAL A 125 23.18 -9.29 -8.41
C VAL A 125 22.75 -7.99 -9.09
N PRO A 126 23.63 -7.31 -9.85
CA PRO A 126 23.23 -6.11 -10.57
C PRO A 126 22.13 -6.47 -11.56
N THR A 127 20.94 -5.88 -11.39
CA THR A 127 19.87 -5.97 -12.39
C THR A 127 19.79 -4.65 -13.15
N ASP A 128 20.90 -4.29 -13.77
CA ASP A 128 20.91 -3.12 -14.64
C ASP A 128 19.91 -3.35 -15.78
N GLU A 129 19.08 -2.35 -16.12
CA GLU A 129 18.15 -2.45 -17.26
C GLU A 129 18.89 -2.78 -18.57
N ALA A 130 20.18 -2.44 -18.65
CA ALA A 130 21.08 -2.73 -19.77
C ALA A 130 21.50 -4.21 -19.86
N ILE A 131 21.49 -4.95 -18.74
CA ILE A 131 21.79 -6.38 -18.68
C ILE A 131 20.46 -7.13 -18.86
N GLY A 132 19.80 -6.92 -20.01
CA GLY A 132 18.45 -7.38 -20.25
C GLY A 132 18.23 -8.83 -19.84
N ASN A 133 17.36 -9.07 -18.86
CA ASN A 133 16.80 -10.36 -18.38
C ASN A 133 17.72 -11.59 -18.36
N LYS A 134 19.04 -11.42 -18.44
CA LYS A 134 20.00 -12.47 -18.21
C LYS A 134 20.25 -12.47 -16.72
N MET A 135 19.30 -13.06 -15.97
CA MET A 135 19.61 -13.64 -14.68
C MET A 135 20.84 -14.52 -14.92
N THR A 136 22.02 -14.03 -14.56
CA THR A 136 23.18 -14.88 -14.43
C THR A 136 22.74 -16.04 -13.55
N LYS A 137 22.98 -17.28 -14.00
CA LYS A 137 22.69 -18.46 -13.18
C LYS A 137 23.54 -18.35 -11.91
N VAL A 138 23.00 -17.71 -10.88
CA VAL A 138 23.58 -17.73 -9.55
C VAL A 138 23.33 -19.15 -9.06
N GLN A 139 24.36 -19.99 -9.07
CA GLN A 139 24.34 -21.27 -8.39
C GLN A 139 24.37 -21.00 -6.89
N GLY A 140 23.22 -20.57 -6.35
CA GLY A 140 23.01 -20.49 -4.92
C GLY A 140 23.16 -21.90 -4.34
N ARG A 141 24.06 -22.05 -3.37
CA ARG A 141 24.13 -23.26 -2.55
C ARG A 141 23.13 -23.13 -1.40
N HIS A 142 22.79 -24.26 -0.78
CA HIS A 142 21.99 -24.26 0.46
C HIS A 142 22.60 -23.28 1.49
N GLY A 143 21.73 -22.55 2.20
CA GLY A 143 22.15 -21.58 3.21
C GLY A 143 22.62 -20.21 2.67
N GLN A 144 22.33 -19.86 1.41
CA GLN A 144 22.69 -18.55 0.84
C GLN A 144 21.45 -17.72 0.51
N LEU A 145 21.52 -16.40 0.78
CA LEU A 145 20.52 -15.42 0.38
C LEU A 145 21.05 -14.64 -0.82
N VAL A 146 20.38 -14.78 -1.97
CA VAL A 146 20.67 -14.00 -3.18
C VAL A 146 19.76 -12.78 -3.19
N LEU A 147 20.36 -11.59 -3.17
CA LEU A 147 19.63 -10.33 -3.29
C LEU A 147 19.43 -9.98 -4.77
N VAL A 148 18.16 -9.83 -5.14
CA VAL A 148 17.74 -9.32 -6.45
C VAL A 148 17.01 -8.00 -6.21
N GLN A 149 17.65 -6.89 -6.57
CA GLN A 149 17.13 -5.56 -6.33
C GLN A 149 16.98 -4.83 -7.66
N GLN A 150 15.74 -4.43 -7.97
CA GLN A 150 15.40 -3.70 -9.17
C GLN A 150 14.94 -2.30 -8.80
N VAL A 151 15.62 -1.28 -9.33
CA VAL A 151 15.17 0.10 -9.27
C VAL A 151 14.62 0.46 -10.63
N THR A 152 13.29 0.60 -10.73
CA THR A 152 12.64 0.87 -12.02
C THR A 152 11.98 2.23 -12.01
N ASP A 153 12.28 3.03 -13.04
CA ASP A 153 11.60 4.31 -13.23
C ASP A 153 10.16 4.08 -13.70
N ARG A 154 9.22 4.71 -13.02
CA ARG A 154 7.81 4.72 -13.42
C ARG A 154 7.60 5.85 -14.42
N LYS A 155 8.02 5.61 -15.66
CA LYS A 155 7.91 6.57 -16.79
C LYS A 155 6.49 7.10 -17.01
N ASN A 156 5.48 6.32 -16.61
CA ASN A 156 4.06 6.68 -16.71
C ASN A 156 3.56 7.58 -15.56
N LEU A 157 4.35 7.84 -14.51
CA LEU A 157 3.95 8.68 -13.39
C LEU A 157 4.51 10.09 -13.54
N ARG A 158 3.63 11.09 -13.48
CA ARG A 158 4.02 12.50 -13.46
C ARG A 158 4.07 13.01 -12.02
N MET A 159 5.14 13.71 -11.67
CA MET A 159 5.32 14.32 -10.35
C MET A 159 5.22 15.84 -10.47
N GLU A 160 4.34 16.44 -9.68
CA GLU A 160 4.13 17.88 -9.63
C GLU A 160 3.91 18.31 -8.18
N VAL A 161 4.49 19.44 -7.82
CA VAL A 161 4.26 20.09 -6.53
C VAL A 161 3.56 21.41 -6.82
N VAL A 162 2.40 21.60 -6.21
CA VAL A 162 1.59 22.80 -6.33
C VAL A 162 1.34 23.42 -4.98
N ARG A 163 1.23 24.74 -4.93
CA ARG A 163 0.88 25.46 -3.70
C ARG A 163 -0.54 25.07 -3.30
N LYS A 164 -0.72 24.58 -2.08
CA LYS A 164 -2.04 24.26 -1.52
C LYS A 164 -2.80 25.56 -1.23
N THR A 165 -3.98 25.70 -1.80
CA THR A 165 -4.89 26.84 -1.55
C THR A 165 -6.21 26.35 -0.96
N ALA A 166 -7.07 27.28 -0.51
CA ALA A 166 -8.42 26.97 -0.06
C ALA A 166 -9.32 26.34 -1.16
N GLN A 167 -8.89 26.39 -2.43
CA GLN A 167 -9.63 25.81 -3.56
C GLN A 167 -9.09 24.43 -3.99
N ALA A 168 -8.34 23.74 -3.12
CA ALA A 168 -7.72 22.45 -3.44
C ALA A 168 -8.71 21.43 -4.01
N ALA A 169 -9.91 21.29 -3.44
CA ALA A 169 -10.93 20.36 -3.95
C ALA A 169 -11.39 20.70 -5.38
N LYS A 170 -11.58 21.99 -5.69
CA LYS A 170 -11.93 22.46 -7.03
C LYS A 170 -10.79 22.18 -8.02
N TRP A 171 -9.56 22.48 -7.63
CA TRP A 171 -8.38 22.18 -8.44
C TRP A 171 -8.25 20.68 -8.74
N ILE A 172 -8.42 19.81 -7.73
CA ILE A 172 -8.42 18.36 -7.89
C ILE A 172 -9.50 17.95 -8.89
N SER A 173 -10.75 18.41 -8.69
CA SER A 173 -11.88 18.04 -9.55
C SER A 173 -11.67 18.41 -11.02
N ASN A 174 -11.09 19.58 -11.27
CA ASN A 174 -10.79 20.05 -12.63
C ASN A 174 -9.66 19.22 -13.27
N ARG A 175 -8.66 18.83 -12.48
CA ARG A 175 -7.48 18.12 -12.98
C ARG A 175 -7.76 16.66 -13.30
N VAL A 176 -8.49 15.95 -12.44
CA VAL A 176 -8.69 14.49 -12.58
C VAL A 176 -9.93 14.15 -13.40
N GLY A 177 -10.86 15.10 -13.56
CA GLY A 177 -12.08 14.91 -14.32
C GLY A 177 -12.90 13.71 -13.84
N LYS A 178 -12.98 12.66 -14.68
CA LYS A 178 -13.72 11.41 -14.39
C LYS A 178 -12.82 10.23 -14.00
N GLU A 179 -11.51 10.44 -13.87
CA GLU A 179 -10.58 9.36 -13.55
C GLU A 179 -10.65 8.96 -12.07
N THR A 180 -10.33 7.69 -11.80
CA THR A 180 -10.22 7.18 -10.43
C THR A 180 -9.03 7.83 -9.74
N THR A 181 -9.28 8.50 -8.62
CA THR A 181 -8.27 9.28 -7.90
C THR A 181 -8.28 8.93 -6.42
N ILE A 182 -7.10 8.83 -5.82
CA ILE A 182 -6.91 8.71 -4.37
C ILE A 182 -6.38 10.06 -3.87
N VAL A 183 -7.00 10.60 -2.83
CA VAL A 183 -6.56 11.83 -2.15
C VAL A 183 -6.15 11.45 -0.73
N TYR A 184 -4.87 11.64 -0.40
CA TYR A 184 -4.37 11.45 0.96
C TYR A 184 -4.52 12.75 1.76
N CYS A 185 -5.02 12.62 2.99
CA CYS A 185 -5.19 13.72 3.93
C CYS A 185 -4.44 13.39 5.24
N MET A 186 -3.97 14.42 5.94
CA MET A 186 -3.15 14.24 7.15
C MET A 186 -4.00 13.76 8.33
N THR A 187 -5.24 14.24 8.42
CA THR A 187 -6.13 13.93 9.55
C THR A 187 -7.46 13.33 9.07
N ARG A 188 -8.14 12.60 9.97
CA ARG A 188 -9.49 12.05 9.71
C ARG A 188 -10.48 13.15 9.33
N LYS A 189 -10.45 14.25 10.09
CA LYS A 189 -11.29 15.43 9.84
C LYS A 189 -11.02 16.03 8.46
N GLU A 190 -9.76 16.21 8.09
CA GLU A 190 -9.41 16.73 6.76
C GLU A 190 -9.88 15.80 5.63
N ALA A 191 -9.82 14.47 5.83
CA ALA A 191 -10.34 13.51 4.86
C ALA A 191 -11.86 13.62 4.68
N GLU A 192 -12.60 13.79 5.78
CA GLU A 192 -14.05 14.02 5.77
C GLU A 192 -14.41 15.35 5.09
N ASP A 193 -13.75 16.45 5.47
CA ASP A 193 -13.96 17.78 4.92
C ASP A 193 -13.65 17.82 3.40
N THR A 194 -12.51 17.24 2.99
CA THR A 194 -12.11 17.15 1.58
C THR A 194 -13.10 16.33 0.76
N CYS A 195 -13.59 15.22 1.30
CA CYS A 195 -14.61 14.40 0.64
C CYS A 195 -15.90 15.20 0.41
N LEU A 196 -16.36 15.96 1.42
CA LEU A 196 -17.54 16.81 1.30
C LEU A 196 -17.37 17.88 0.22
N GLU A 197 -16.21 18.54 0.17
CA GLU A 197 -15.93 19.55 -0.85
C GLU A 197 -15.90 18.96 -2.26
N LEU A 198 -15.27 17.79 -2.45
CA LEU A 198 -15.26 17.10 -3.75
C LEU A 198 -16.68 16.68 -4.19
N VAL A 199 -17.53 16.25 -3.26
CA VAL A 199 -18.94 15.96 -3.59
C VAL A 199 -19.67 17.23 -4.02
N ARG A 200 -19.40 18.38 -3.38
CA ARG A 200 -20.00 19.68 -3.76
C ARG A 200 -19.54 20.17 -5.14
N THR A 201 -18.34 19.82 -5.58
CA THR A 201 -17.87 20.11 -6.95
C THR A 201 -18.44 19.14 -8.00
N GLY A 202 -19.22 18.15 -7.59
CA GLY A 202 -19.88 17.18 -8.47
C GLY A 202 -19.12 15.85 -8.63
N CYS A 203 -18.02 15.64 -7.91
CA CYS A 203 -17.28 14.39 -7.95
C CYS A 203 -18.01 13.26 -7.22
N ARG A 204 -17.85 12.02 -7.69
CA ARG A 204 -18.24 10.81 -6.95
C ARG A 204 -17.12 10.42 -5.99
N ALA A 205 -17.10 11.01 -4.80
CA ALA A 205 -16.09 10.76 -3.78
C ALA A 205 -16.62 9.93 -2.60
N GLY A 206 -15.71 9.22 -1.94
CA GLY A 206 -15.91 8.51 -0.67
C GLY A 206 -14.70 8.73 0.23
N VAL A 207 -14.85 8.45 1.52
CA VAL A 207 -13.79 8.64 2.53
C VAL A 207 -13.44 7.32 3.19
N TYR A 208 -12.15 7.12 3.48
CA TYR A 208 -11.64 5.97 4.23
C TYR A 208 -10.65 6.43 5.30
N HIS A 209 -10.84 6.00 6.54
CA HIS A 209 -9.88 6.13 7.64
C HIS A 209 -10.16 5.09 8.72
N GLY A 210 -9.19 4.80 9.58
CA GLY A 210 -9.31 3.80 10.67
C GLY A 210 -10.31 4.14 11.78
N GLY A 211 -11.11 5.20 11.62
CA GLY A 211 -12.22 5.54 12.52
C GLY A 211 -13.60 5.16 11.97
N ILE A 212 -13.68 4.68 10.72
CA ILE A 212 -14.92 4.22 10.12
C ILE A 212 -15.25 2.83 10.72
N PRO A 213 -16.47 2.60 11.23
CA PRO A 213 -16.88 1.29 11.71
C PRO A 213 -16.75 0.25 10.58
N GLN A 214 -16.01 -0.83 10.83
CA GLN A 214 -15.93 -1.94 9.88
C GLN A 214 -17.29 -2.66 9.83
N SER A 215 -17.87 -2.80 8.64
CA SER A 215 -18.97 -3.75 8.45
C SER A 215 -18.44 -5.18 8.61
N PRO A 216 -19.22 -6.12 9.15
CA PRO A 216 -18.76 -7.51 9.36
C PRO A 216 -18.29 -8.26 8.09
N ASP A 217 -18.54 -7.73 6.88
CA ASP A 217 -18.20 -8.38 5.60
C ASP A 217 -17.02 -7.73 4.83
N SER A 218 -16.27 -6.79 5.42
CA SER A 218 -15.16 -6.11 4.71
C SER A 218 -13.80 -6.78 4.96
N ASP A 219 -13.61 -7.95 4.38
CA ASP A 219 -12.28 -8.56 4.26
C ASP A 219 -11.52 -7.96 3.07
N GLY A 220 -10.30 -7.47 3.33
CA GLY A 220 -9.24 -7.42 2.33
C GLY A 220 -9.04 -6.11 1.58
N MET A 221 -8.62 -5.05 2.27
CA MET A 221 -7.51 -4.20 1.84
C MET A 221 -7.01 -3.45 3.07
N GLY A 222 -6.06 -4.07 3.78
CA GLY A 222 -5.37 -3.42 4.87
C GLY A 222 -4.45 -2.33 4.34
N VAL A 223 -4.99 -1.16 4.00
CA VAL A 223 -4.18 0.06 3.99
C VAL A 223 -4.03 0.43 5.46
N GLY A 224 -3.03 -0.17 6.11
CA GLY A 224 -2.65 0.19 7.46
C GLY A 224 -2.38 1.69 7.50
N ALA A 225 -3.04 2.40 8.40
CA ALA A 225 -2.63 3.76 8.73
C ALA A 225 -1.24 3.66 9.35
N ILE A 226 -0.21 3.98 8.56
CA ILE A 226 1.18 4.02 8.99
C ILE A 226 1.42 5.43 9.53
N SER A 227 1.41 5.60 10.85
CA SER A 227 1.96 6.79 11.51
C SER A 227 3.28 6.42 12.18
N ASN A 228 4.37 6.37 11.41
CA ASN A 228 5.67 6.55 12.02
C ASN A 228 5.74 8.02 12.46
N GLY A 229 6.21 8.29 13.67
CA GLY A 229 6.66 9.64 13.97
C GLY A 229 7.83 9.91 13.03
N SER A 230 7.61 10.66 11.95
CA SER A 230 8.68 10.97 11.01
C SER A 230 9.78 11.70 11.76
N SER A 231 11.01 11.26 11.56
CA SER A 231 12.15 11.97 12.11
C SER A 231 12.16 13.39 11.55
N ARG A 232 12.71 14.35 12.30
CA ARG A 232 12.83 15.73 11.82
C ARG A 232 13.55 15.81 10.47
N VAL A 233 14.53 14.92 10.28
CA VAL A 233 15.31 14.80 9.04
C VAL A 233 14.43 14.36 7.86
N GLU A 234 13.58 13.35 8.03
CA GLU A 234 12.64 12.92 6.99
C GLU A 234 11.69 14.04 6.57
N LEU A 235 11.21 14.83 7.53
CA LEU A 235 10.34 15.98 7.23
C LEU A 235 11.09 17.09 6.48
N GLU A 236 12.35 17.36 6.85
CA GLU A 236 13.22 18.32 6.16
C GLU A 236 13.51 17.87 4.71
N GLU A 237 13.70 16.57 4.46
CA GLU A 237 13.88 16.02 3.11
C GLU A 237 12.61 16.15 2.25
N VAL A 238 11.43 15.91 2.82
CA VAL A 238 10.15 16.13 2.13
C VAL A 238 9.93 17.63 1.86
N ALA A 239 10.29 18.51 2.78
CA ALA A 239 10.23 19.96 2.58
C ALA A 239 11.16 20.40 1.45
N ALA A 240 12.42 19.94 1.44
CA ALA A 240 13.37 20.21 0.38
C ALA A 240 12.87 19.70 -0.98
N PHE A 241 12.22 18.54 -1.01
CA PHE A 241 11.55 18.05 -2.22
C PHE A 241 10.47 19.02 -2.67
N CYS A 242 9.62 19.53 -1.78
CA CYS A 242 8.56 20.47 -2.15
C CYS A 242 9.10 21.83 -2.63
N GLU A 243 10.15 22.35 -1.98
CA GLU A 243 10.77 23.65 -2.30
C GLU A 243 11.60 23.64 -3.59
N MET A 244 11.98 22.45 -4.08
CA MET A 244 12.72 22.28 -5.32
C MET A 244 11.92 22.80 -6.53
N THR A 245 12.30 23.97 -7.05
CA THR A 245 11.70 24.60 -8.24
C THR A 245 12.44 24.32 -9.55
N ALA A 246 13.71 23.90 -9.48
CA ALA A 246 14.56 23.60 -10.64
C ALA A 246 15.26 22.24 -10.49
N GLY A 247 15.68 21.65 -11.62
CA GLY A 247 16.35 20.34 -11.66
C GLY A 247 15.40 19.15 -11.77
N CYS A 248 15.92 17.91 -11.75
CA CYS A 248 15.12 16.70 -11.91
C CYS A 248 14.67 16.12 -10.56
N ARG A 249 13.36 16.06 -10.30
CA ARG A 249 12.80 15.46 -9.06
C ARG A 249 13.16 13.98 -8.88
N LYS A 250 13.33 13.24 -9.99
CA LYS A 250 13.75 11.82 -9.93
C LYS A 250 15.15 11.67 -9.37
N GLY A 251 16.03 12.65 -9.62
CA GLY A 251 17.37 12.69 -9.01
C GLY A 251 17.29 12.69 -7.49
N LEU A 252 16.56 13.65 -6.93
CA LEU A 252 16.37 13.76 -5.48
C LEU A 252 15.67 12.52 -4.88
N LEU A 253 14.62 12.03 -5.54
CA LEU A 253 13.88 10.83 -5.11
C LEU A 253 14.79 9.58 -5.05
N TYR A 254 15.60 9.34 -6.08
CA TYR A 254 16.49 8.18 -6.11
C TYR A 254 17.61 8.31 -5.08
N SER A 255 18.16 9.51 -4.91
CA SER A 255 19.20 9.77 -3.93
C SER A 255 18.74 9.55 -2.49
N HIS A 256 17.47 9.83 -2.17
CA HIS A 256 16.89 9.48 -0.86
C HIS A 256 16.98 7.98 -0.57
N PHE A 257 16.86 7.12 -1.58
CA PHE A 257 17.02 5.67 -1.46
C PHE A 257 18.46 5.19 -1.70
N GLY A 258 19.44 6.09 -1.77
CA GLY A 258 20.85 5.74 -2.01
C GLY A 258 21.20 5.38 -3.46
N PHE A 259 20.31 5.65 -4.43
CA PHE A 259 20.54 5.38 -5.84
C PHE A 259 20.90 6.63 -6.64
N ALA A 260 21.77 6.45 -7.63
CA ALA A 260 21.99 7.46 -8.66
C ALA A 260 20.92 7.35 -9.75
N PHE A 261 20.39 8.49 -10.22
CA PHE A 261 19.47 8.54 -11.35
C PHE A 261 20.16 9.22 -12.54
N ASP A 262 20.24 8.51 -13.66
CA ASP A 262 20.70 9.06 -14.93
C ASP A 262 19.67 10.05 -15.48
N MET A 263 19.94 11.34 -15.32
CA MET A 263 19.03 12.42 -15.73
C MET A 263 18.71 12.39 -17.24
N SER A 264 19.59 11.83 -18.08
CA SER A 264 19.32 11.67 -19.51
C SER A 264 18.16 10.72 -19.80
N ARG A 265 17.83 9.82 -18.86
CA ARG A 265 16.68 8.89 -18.95
C ARG A 265 15.37 9.49 -18.46
N CYS A 266 15.38 10.72 -17.94
CA CYS A 266 14.16 11.38 -17.52
C CYS A 266 13.24 11.62 -18.73
N VAL A 267 12.08 10.98 -18.75
CA VAL A 267 11.04 11.19 -19.77
C VAL A 267 10.29 12.52 -19.63
N ARG A 268 10.93 13.52 -18.99
CA ARG A 268 10.38 14.86 -18.74
C ARG A 268 8.94 14.80 -18.20
N ASN A 269 8.73 14.07 -17.10
CA ASN A 269 7.46 13.92 -16.39
C ASN A 269 7.55 14.45 -14.94
N CYS A 270 8.42 15.43 -14.71
CA CYS A 270 8.62 16.11 -13.43
C CYS A 270 8.96 17.59 -13.73
N ASN A 271 9.76 18.26 -12.88
CA ASN A 271 10.31 19.59 -13.15
C ASN A 271 11.14 19.70 -14.47
N CYS A 272 11.51 18.58 -15.09
CA CYS A 272 12.19 18.58 -16.39
C CYS A 272 11.25 18.85 -17.59
N SER A 273 9.93 18.82 -17.42
CA SER A 273 8.98 19.30 -18.43
C SER A 273 9.00 20.82 -18.51
N ASP A 274 8.54 21.40 -19.62
CA ASP A 274 8.13 22.81 -19.59
C ASP A 274 7.00 22.95 -18.56
N PRO A 275 6.96 24.03 -17.75
CA PRO A 275 5.83 24.28 -16.87
C PRO A 275 4.57 24.23 -17.73
N LEU A 276 3.63 23.31 -17.44
CA LEU A 276 2.29 23.47 -17.97
C LEU A 276 1.81 24.79 -17.39
N ASP A 277 1.59 25.78 -18.25
CA ASP A 277 1.14 27.13 -17.95
C ASP A 277 1.02 27.34 -16.44
N ALA A 278 2.11 27.83 -15.84
CA ALA A 278 1.94 28.71 -14.70
C ALA A 278 1.13 29.87 -15.26
N GLY A 279 -0.19 29.68 -15.31
CA GLY A 279 -1.14 30.74 -15.53
C GLY A 279 -0.66 31.81 -14.59
N THR A 280 -0.23 32.92 -15.19
CA THR A 280 -0.03 34.20 -14.54
C THR A 280 -1.41 34.71 -14.09
N GLU A 281 -2.17 33.88 -13.41
CA GLU A 281 -3.19 34.33 -12.50
C GLU A 281 -2.43 34.58 -11.22
N SER A 282 -2.10 35.85 -11.00
CA SER A 282 -1.84 36.35 -9.67
C SER A 282 -3.08 36.08 -8.83
N TRP A 283 -3.15 34.89 -8.22
CA TRP A 283 -4.09 34.63 -7.16
C TRP A 283 -3.63 35.52 -6.01
N SER A 284 -4.30 36.66 -5.86
CA SER A 284 -4.11 37.52 -4.69
C SER A 284 -4.40 36.65 -3.47
N ASP A 285 -3.35 36.36 -2.71
CA ASP A 285 -3.49 35.86 -1.35
C ASP A 285 -4.23 36.95 -0.58
N GLU A 286 -5.56 36.88 -0.50
CA GLU A 286 -6.24 37.48 0.64
C GLU A 286 -5.80 36.66 1.85
N GLU A 287 -4.72 37.12 2.50
CA GLU A 287 -4.33 36.70 3.84
C GLU A 287 -5.56 36.86 4.75
N HIS A 288 -6.33 35.79 4.91
CA HIS A 288 -7.27 35.72 6.00
C HIS A 288 -6.46 35.61 7.28
N ASP A 289 -6.33 36.74 7.95
CA ASP A 289 -5.73 36.89 9.28
C ASP A 289 -6.45 35.97 10.28
N TYR A 290 -5.90 34.77 10.48
CA TYR A 290 -6.41 33.78 11.41
C TYR A 290 -6.40 34.27 12.88
N ARG A 291 -5.73 35.39 13.19
CA ARG A 291 -5.73 35.99 14.54
C ARG A 291 -7.05 36.71 14.87
N LYS A 292 -7.85 37.09 13.87
CA LYS A 292 -9.16 37.74 14.11
C LYS A 292 -10.29 36.75 14.41
N LEU A 293 -10.10 35.46 14.15
CA LEU A 293 -11.11 34.43 14.45
C LEU A 293 -11.06 33.96 15.91
N THR A 294 -9.95 34.18 16.62
CA THR A 294 -9.78 33.78 18.02
C THR A 294 -10.44 34.75 19.01
N ASP A 295 -10.74 36.00 18.62
CA ASP A 295 -11.29 37.01 19.53
C ASP A 295 -12.83 37.11 19.52
N LYS A 296 -13.51 36.31 18.69
CA LYS A 296 -14.99 36.29 18.61
C LYS A 296 -15.67 35.05 19.19
N ILE A 297 -14.93 34.12 19.77
CA ILE A 297 -15.51 33.03 20.56
C ILE A 297 -15.56 33.50 22.01
N LYS A 298 -16.55 34.35 22.32
CA LYS A 298 -17.01 34.49 23.70
C LYS A 298 -17.74 33.21 24.05
N MET A 299 -17.26 32.55 25.11
CA MET A 299 -17.93 31.45 25.77
C MET A 299 -19.29 31.93 26.27
N GLU A 300 -20.36 31.37 25.71
CA GLU A 300 -21.60 31.18 26.43
C GLU A 300 -21.68 29.68 26.74
N GLU A 301 -21.56 29.36 28.02
CA GLU A 301 -21.85 28.05 28.57
C GLU A 301 -23.36 27.78 28.50
N GLU A 302 -23.68 26.53 28.12
CA GLU A 302 -24.88 25.73 28.43
C GLU A 302 -25.48 25.08 27.18
N ASP A 303 -24.99 23.88 26.87
CA ASP A 303 -25.82 22.67 26.92
C ASP A 303 -24.96 21.44 26.61
N CYS A 304 -25.00 20.46 27.51
CA CYS A 304 -24.35 19.16 27.32
C CYS A 304 -24.88 18.46 26.07
N ILE A 305 -24.10 18.40 24.98
CA ILE A 305 -24.47 17.61 23.80
C ILE A 305 -23.98 16.15 23.99
N PRO A 306 -24.89 15.15 24.07
CA PRO A 306 -24.51 13.76 24.32
C PRO A 306 -23.80 13.11 23.12
N ARG A 307 -23.00 12.07 23.41
CA ARG A 307 -22.31 11.22 22.42
C ARG A 307 -23.24 10.77 21.29
N GLY A 308 -22.98 11.27 20.06
CA GLY A 308 -23.71 10.86 18.86
C GLY A 308 -23.33 11.58 17.55
N THR A 309 -22.20 12.28 17.50
CA THR A 309 -21.94 13.35 16.49
C THR A 309 -21.49 12.86 15.10
N ILE A 310 -21.37 11.55 14.87
CA ILE A 310 -20.95 10.99 13.57
C ILE A 310 -22.15 10.65 12.68
N GLU A 311 -23.25 10.14 13.27
CA GLU A 311 -24.47 9.80 12.52
C GLU A 311 -25.12 11.05 11.91
N TYR A 312 -25.05 12.19 12.62
CA TYR A 312 -25.58 13.47 12.13
C TYR A 312 -24.89 13.94 10.83
N GLN A 313 -23.57 13.78 10.71
CA GLN A 313 -22.83 14.20 9.52
C GLN A 313 -23.05 13.24 8.35
N TYR A 314 -23.10 11.93 8.59
CA TYR A 314 -23.42 10.92 7.57
C TYR A 314 -24.82 11.13 6.97
N GLN A 315 -25.81 11.38 7.81
CA GLN A 315 -27.18 11.70 7.38
C GLN A 315 -27.24 13.03 6.63
N LYS A 316 -26.41 14.01 6.96
CA LYS A 316 -26.31 15.29 6.22
C LYS A 316 -25.74 15.09 4.82
N VAL A 317 -24.75 14.21 4.65
CA VAL A 317 -24.22 13.85 3.32
C VAL A 317 -25.26 13.08 2.49
N LEU A 318 -26.01 12.17 3.12
CA LEU A 318 -27.10 11.44 2.45
C LEU A 318 -28.27 12.36 2.08
N ALA A 319 -28.63 13.30 2.95
CA ALA A 319 -29.69 14.29 2.73
C ALA A 319 -29.32 15.24 1.57
N GLU A 320 -28.07 15.72 1.53
CA GLU A 320 -27.62 16.59 0.45
C GLU A 320 -27.48 15.84 -0.89
N SER A 321 -27.06 14.57 -0.85
CA SER A 321 -27.07 13.68 -2.02
C SER A 321 -28.47 13.44 -2.58
N LYS A 322 -29.49 13.34 -1.72
CA LYS A 322 -30.92 13.25 -2.12
C LYS A 322 -31.44 14.59 -2.66
N ARG A 323 -31.08 15.71 -2.05
CA ARG A 323 -31.46 17.07 -2.48
C ARG A 323 -30.97 17.39 -3.90
N LEU A 324 -29.75 16.96 -4.23
CA LEU A 324 -29.12 17.17 -5.53
C LEU A 324 -29.60 16.20 -6.63
N LYS A 325 -30.59 15.33 -6.36
CA LYS A 325 -31.12 14.30 -7.29
C LYS A 325 -30.02 13.44 -7.93
N LEU A 326 -28.92 13.21 -7.20
CA LEU A 326 -27.87 12.31 -7.65
C LEU A 326 -28.40 10.87 -7.62
N PRO A 327 -28.01 10.01 -8.59
CA PRO A 327 -28.49 8.63 -8.63
C PRO A 327 -28.21 7.92 -7.30
N ASN A 328 -29.15 7.07 -6.86
CA ASN A 328 -29.04 6.32 -5.61
C ASN A 328 -27.68 5.63 -5.51
N ARG A 329 -27.02 5.84 -4.37
CA ARG A 329 -25.70 5.30 -4.05
C ARG A 329 -25.75 3.77 -4.04
N GLU A 330 -25.16 3.12 -5.03
CA GLU A 330 -24.48 1.85 -4.75
C GLU A 330 -23.16 2.21 -4.08
N ALA A 331 -22.95 1.74 -2.86
CA ALA A 331 -21.64 1.79 -2.22
C ALA A 331 -20.61 1.16 -3.18
N LEU A 332 -19.60 1.92 -3.58
CA LEU A 332 -18.49 1.44 -4.41
C LEU A 332 -17.56 0.46 -3.67
N SER A 333 -18.02 -0.20 -2.61
CA SER A 333 -17.33 -1.34 -1.99
C SER A 333 -17.47 -2.65 -2.79
N ARG A 334 -18.10 -2.64 -3.97
CA ARG A 334 -18.50 -3.90 -4.65
C ARG A 334 -18.27 -4.00 -6.16
N ARG A 335 -17.30 -3.29 -6.74
CA ARG A 335 -16.78 -3.66 -8.07
C ARG A 335 -15.32 -4.11 -7.99
N LEU A 336 -15.15 -5.41 -7.74
CA LEU A 336 -14.05 -6.15 -8.37
C LEU A 336 -14.03 -5.75 -9.85
N ILE A 337 -12.94 -5.13 -10.29
CA ILE A 337 -12.69 -4.92 -11.71
C ILE A 337 -12.55 -6.32 -12.32
N ARG A 338 -13.65 -6.86 -12.86
CA ARG A 338 -13.56 -7.96 -13.82
C ARG A 338 -12.88 -7.39 -15.05
N VAL A 339 -11.58 -7.66 -15.20
CA VAL A 339 -10.91 -7.55 -16.48
C VAL A 339 -11.57 -8.57 -17.39
N GLN A 340 -12.45 -8.11 -18.28
CA GLN A 340 -12.88 -8.96 -19.39
C GLN A 340 -11.63 -9.24 -20.26
N PRO A 341 -11.40 -10.49 -20.69
CA PRO A 341 -10.36 -10.76 -21.66
C PRO A 341 -10.67 -9.95 -22.92
N ALA A 342 -9.69 -9.15 -23.37
CA ALA A 342 -9.80 -8.44 -24.63
C ALA A 342 -10.04 -9.45 -25.75
N SER A 343 -11.15 -9.28 -26.46
CA SER A 343 -11.41 -9.96 -27.72
C SER A 343 -10.50 -9.36 -28.79
N CYS A 344 -9.49 -10.13 -29.20
CA CYS A 344 -8.95 -10.13 -30.55
C CYS A 344 -8.86 -11.58 -31.01
#